data_AF-A0A2V5VA03-F1
#
_entry.id   AF-A0A2V5VA03-F1
#
_cell.length_a   1.000
_cell.length_b   1.000
_cell.length_c   1.000
_cell.angle_alpha   90.00
_cell.angle_beta   90.00
_cell.angle_gamma   90.00
#
_symmetry.space_group_name_H-M   'P 1'
#
loop_
_entity.id
_entity.type
_entity.pdbx_description
1 polymer ?
#
loop_
_entity_poly.entity_id
_entity_poly.type
_entity_poly.pdbx_seq_one_letter_code
_entity_poly.pdbx_strand_id
1 'polypeptide(L)'
;MLVGVLWALFSLPVNPAAAGGESAARLKQKNKQGPTGPLEKMMVTSGSVSMNLDLGRLNGVDSAMRKAGALHFTVQPNSFFTILVFNNLLRAAEPGSMQLIGQGTASLPARLSASLGQLVLEKTPRDVSGDMIVRDEAQRCNRSRSHSW
;
A
#
# COMPACT_ATOMS: atom_id res chain seq x y z
N MET A 1 -44.70 -31.93 -10.45
CA MET A 1 -43.52 -31.72 -11.32
C MET A 1 -42.31 -31.63 -10.40
N LEU A 2 -41.80 -32.78 -9.93
CA LEU A 2 -40.64 -33.52 -10.46
C LEU A 2 -39.29 -32.80 -10.23
N VAL A 3 -38.71 -33.14 -9.08
CA VAL A 3 -37.29 -33.39 -8.71
C VAL A 3 -36.21 -33.12 -9.79
N GLY A 4 -35.09 -32.51 -9.38
CA GLY A 4 -33.88 -32.47 -10.20
C GLY A 4 -32.62 -31.96 -9.48
N VAL A 5 -32.15 -32.70 -8.47
CA VAL A 5 -30.79 -32.63 -7.95
C VAL A 5 -29.82 -33.08 -9.05
N LEU A 6 -28.75 -32.33 -9.33
CA LEU A 6 -27.61 -32.85 -10.10
C LEU A 6 -26.29 -32.41 -9.49
N TRP A 7 -25.80 -33.25 -8.58
CA TRP A 7 -24.41 -33.33 -8.15
C TRP A 7 -23.57 -33.81 -9.34
N ALA A 8 -22.62 -33.01 -9.80
CA ALA A 8 -21.59 -33.47 -10.73
C ALA A 8 -20.27 -33.62 -9.98
N LEU A 9 -20.00 -34.85 -9.54
CA LEU A 9 -18.69 -35.32 -9.08
C LEU A 9 -17.76 -35.39 -10.29
N PHE A 10 -16.81 -34.47 -10.41
CA PHE A 10 -15.75 -34.58 -11.40
C PHE A 10 -14.62 -35.46 -10.84
N SER A 11 -14.66 -36.76 -11.15
CA SER A 11 -13.57 -37.69 -10.85
C SER A 11 -12.54 -37.64 -11.98
N LEU A 12 -11.30 -37.24 -11.67
CA LEU A 12 -10.16 -37.31 -12.59
C LEU A 12 -9.43 -38.66 -12.41
N PRO A 13 -9.02 -39.35 -13.50
CA PRO A 13 -8.25 -40.59 -13.39
C PRO A 13 -6.78 -40.33 -12.98
N VAL A 14 -6.31 -41.13 -12.02
CA VAL A 14 -4.88 -41.31 -11.68
C VAL A 14 -4.19 -42.12 -12.78
N ASN A 15 -3.02 -41.66 -13.24
CA ASN A 15 -2.16 -42.43 -14.15
C ASN A 15 -0.82 -42.74 -13.44
N PRO A 16 -0.47 -44.02 -13.18
CA PRO A 16 0.83 -44.38 -12.64
C PRO A 16 1.76 -44.96 -13.72
N ALA A 17 2.80 -44.21 -14.10
CA ALA A 17 3.97 -44.68 -14.85
C ALA A 17 5.09 -43.62 -14.74
N ALA A 18 6.38 -43.90 -14.57
CA ALA A 18 7.16 -45.12 -14.38
C ALA A 18 8.55 -44.70 -13.82
N ALA A 19 9.36 -45.70 -13.47
CA ALA A 19 10.63 -45.68 -12.76
C ALA A 19 11.77 -44.81 -13.35
N GLY A 20 12.73 -44.43 -12.50
CA GLY A 20 14.10 -44.13 -12.94
C GLY A 20 14.97 -43.36 -11.95
N GLY A 21 15.89 -44.06 -11.27
CA GLY A 21 17.18 -43.49 -10.83
C GLY A 21 17.36 -43.26 -9.34
N GLU A 22 17.90 -44.27 -8.64
CA GLU A 22 18.63 -44.06 -7.39
C GLU A 22 19.90 -43.25 -7.67
N SER A 23 20.07 -42.13 -6.97
CA SER A 23 21.41 -41.54 -6.80
C SER A 23 21.53 -41.02 -5.37
N ALA A 24 21.84 -41.95 -4.46
CA ALA A 24 22.22 -41.68 -3.09
C ALA A 24 23.64 -41.08 -3.04
N ALA A 25 23.79 -39.84 -3.50
CA ALA A 25 24.89 -38.98 -3.09
C ALA A 25 24.34 -38.00 -2.06
N ARG A 26 24.36 -38.46 -0.81
CA ARG A 26 24.01 -37.72 0.40
C ARG A 26 25.03 -36.61 0.65
N LEU A 27 25.06 -35.59 -0.22
CA LEU A 27 25.69 -34.33 0.11
C LEU A 27 24.75 -33.60 1.06
N LYS A 28 25.25 -33.39 2.29
CA LYS A 28 24.67 -32.56 3.34
C LYS A 28 24.37 -31.17 2.78
N GLN A 29 23.26 -31.02 2.07
CA GLN A 29 22.72 -29.73 1.70
C GLN A 29 22.20 -29.16 3.00
N LYS A 30 23.02 -28.29 3.61
CA LYS A 30 22.62 -27.46 4.74
C LYS A 30 21.35 -26.76 4.28
N ASN A 31 20.20 -27.29 4.69
CA ASN A 31 18.92 -26.70 4.41
C ASN A 31 18.90 -25.38 5.17
N LYS A 32 19.35 -24.32 4.50
CA LYS A 32 18.84 -22.98 4.74
C LYS A 32 17.44 -22.98 4.13
N GLN A 33 16.53 -23.82 4.65
CA GLN A 33 15.11 -23.55 4.44
C GLN A 33 14.91 -22.18 5.06
N GLY A 34 14.77 -21.16 4.21
CA GLY A 34 14.20 -19.90 4.66
C GLY A 34 12.84 -20.19 5.31
N PRO A 35 12.36 -19.28 6.17
CA PRO A 35 11.06 -19.47 6.80
C PRO A 35 10.02 -19.79 5.72
N THR A 36 9.31 -20.90 5.88
CA THR A 36 8.24 -21.36 4.99
C THR A 36 6.88 -21.01 5.59
N GLY A 37 5.87 -20.82 4.75
CA GLY A 37 4.49 -20.63 5.15
C GLY A 37 3.71 -19.74 4.17
N PRO A 38 2.44 -19.43 4.45
CA PRO A 38 1.57 -18.73 3.53
C PRO A 38 1.98 -17.26 3.37
N LEU A 39 1.99 -16.81 2.11
CA LEU A 39 2.07 -15.40 1.72
C LEU A 39 0.68 -14.95 1.25
N GLU A 40 0.14 -13.94 1.89
CA GLU A 40 -1.20 -13.42 1.68
C GLU A 40 -1.18 -11.92 1.39
N LYS A 41 -2.27 -11.42 0.81
CA LYS A 41 -2.49 -10.00 0.53
C LYS A 41 -3.67 -9.50 1.35
N MET A 42 -3.44 -8.49 2.17
CA MET A 42 -4.47 -7.80 2.96
C MET A 42 -4.75 -6.43 2.34
N MET A 43 -6.02 -6.09 2.16
CA MET A 43 -6.43 -4.78 1.63
C MET A 43 -6.85 -3.85 2.77
N VAL A 44 -6.17 -2.70 2.90
CA VAL A 44 -6.52 -1.66 3.86
C VAL A 44 -7.41 -0.64 3.16
N THR A 45 -8.68 -0.56 3.57
CA THR A 45 -9.72 0.23 2.90
C THR A 45 -10.14 1.48 3.67
N SER A 46 -9.64 1.65 4.89
CA SER A 46 -9.93 2.80 5.75
C SER A 46 -8.75 3.10 6.66
N GLY A 47 -8.70 4.33 7.16
CA GLY A 47 -7.64 4.78 8.05
C GLY A 47 -7.77 6.27 8.37
N SER A 48 -6.96 6.71 9.32
CA SER A 48 -6.77 8.12 9.64
C SER A 48 -5.30 8.50 9.52
N VAL A 49 -5.04 9.72 9.09
CA VAL A 49 -3.70 10.30 9.02
C VAL A 49 -3.72 11.57 9.86
N SER A 50 -2.74 11.71 10.75
CA SER A 50 -2.53 12.94 11.51
C SER A 50 -1.14 13.48 11.18
N MET A 51 -1.08 14.75 10.79
CA MET A 51 0.15 15.43 10.41
C MET A 51 0.33 16.66 11.28
N ASN A 52 1.43 16.76 12.01
CA ASN A 52 1.76 17.99 12.73
C ASN A 52 2.57 18.92 11.82
N LEU A 53 2.02 20.09 11.51
CA LEU A 53 2.66 21.07 10.64
C LEU A 53 3.11 22.28 11.47
N ASP A 54 4.35 22.71 11.29
CA ASP A 54 4.86 23.95 11.88
C ASP A 54 5.02 25.00 10.77
N LEU A 55 4.07 25.93 10.67
CA LEU A 55 4.11 27.02 9.68
C LEU A 55 5.31 27.95 9.88
N GLY A 56 5.86 28.04 11.10
CA GLY A 56 7.02 28.87 11.38
C GLY A 56 8.29 28.40 10.66
N ARG A 57 8.30 27.17 10.17
CA ARG A 57 9.41 26.55 9.44
C ARG A 57 9.23 26.54 7.92
N LEU A 58 8.11 27.06 7.43
CA LEU A 58 7.83 27.11 6.00
C LEU A 58 8.32 28.42 5.38
N ASN A 59 8.96 28.33 4.22
CA ASN A 59 9.40 29.50 3.47
C ASN A 59 8.20 30.23 2.83
N GLY A 60 8.23 31.57 2.85
CA GLY A 60 7.21 32.39 2.20
C GLY A 60 5.85 32.40 2.90
N VAL A 61 5.83 32.13 4.22
CA VAL A 61 4.64 32.29 5.07
C VAL A 61 4.80 33.54 5.93
N ASP A 62 3.76 34.35 6.01
CA ASP A 62 3.80 35.57 6.81
C ASP A 62 4.07 35.26 8.29
N SER A 63 4.97 36.04 8.87
CA SER A 63 5.40 35.94 10.27
C SER A 63 4.24 36.04 11.27
N ALA A 64 3.13 36.68 10.86
CA ALA A 64 1.90 36.81 11.64
C ALA A 64 1.02 35.54 11.66
N MET A 65 1.24 34.61 10.71
CA MET A 65 0.46 33.38 10.56
C MET A 65 1.13 32.17 11.24
N ARG A 66 1.87 32.43 12.33
CA ARG A 66 2.58 31.39 13.08
C ARG A 66 1.66 30.65 14.04
N LYS A 67 0.91 29.70 13.50
CA LYS A 67 0.67 28.39 14.13
C LYS A 67 -0.03 27.46 13.14
N ALA A 68 0.60 26.34 12.80
CA ALA A 68 -0.16 25.13 12.48
C ALA A 68 0.03 24.12 13.61
N GLY A 69 -0.96 23.23 13.71
CA GLY A 69 -0.99 22.13 14.65
C GLY A 69 -1.22 20.82 13.91
N ALA A 70 -1.95 19.91 14.55
CA ALA A 70 -2.34 18.66 13.92
C ALA A 70 -3.40 18.92 12.83
N LEU A 71 -3.06 18.55 11.59
CA LEU A 71 -4.00 18.34 10.50
C LEU A 71 -4.45 16.88 10.54
N HIS A 72 -5.74 16.65 10.46
CA HIS A 72 -6.33 15.33 10.49
C HIS A 72 -6.96 15.01 9.15
N PHE A 73 -6.84 13.75 8.72
CA PHE A 73 -7.40 13.26 7.49
C PHE A 73 -8.00 11.88 7.72
N THR A 74 -9.03 11.55 6.95
CA THR A 74 -9.50 10.18 6.75
C THR A 74 -9.16 9.71 5.35
N VAL A 75 -9.03 8.41 5.17
CA VAL A 75 -8.89 7.82 3.84
C VAL A 75 -10.24 7.88 3.11
N GLN A 76 -10.22 8.30 1.85
CA GLN A 76 -11.41 8.32 1.00
C GLN A 76 -11.91 6.90 0.71
N PRO A 77 -13.24 6.68 0.64
CA PRO A 77 -13.80 5.41 0.20
C PRO A 77 -13.23 4.95 -1.16
N ASN A 78 -13.08 3.65 -1.34
CA ASN A 78 -12.53 3.02 -2.55
C ASN A 78 -11.06 3.38 -2.84
N SER A 79 -10.33 3.87 -1.84
CA SER A 79 -8.89 4.07 -1.88
C SER A 79 -8.22 3.08 -0.94
N PHE A 80 -7.23 2.32 -1.42
CA PHE A 80 -6.66 1.23 -0.64
C PHE A 80 -5.16 1.00 -0.87
N PHE A 81 -4.51 0.43 0.15
CA PHE A 81 -3.20 -0.20 0.03
C PHE A 81 -3.31 -1.71 0.20
N THR A 82 -2.44 -2.42 -0.51
CA THR A 82 -2.23 -3.85 -0.27
C THR A 82 -1.03 -4.03 0.65
N ILE A 83 -1.20 -4.78 1.73
CA ILE A 83 -0.11 -5.18 2.63
C ILE A 83 0.16 -6.67 2.43
N LEU A 84 1.42 -7.01 2.22
CA LEU A 84 1.90 -8.39 2.22
C LEU A 84 1.92 -8.92 3.66
N VAL A 85 1.27 -10.05 3.88
CA VAL A 85 1.23 -10.76 5.16
C VAL A 85 1.91 -12.11 4.97
N PHE A 86 2.90 -12.40 5.80
CA PHE A 86 3.61 -13.69 5.75
C PHE A 86 3.64 -14.29 7.13
N ASN A 87 3.13 -15.52 7.27
CA ASN A 87 2.99 -16.19 8.57
C ASN A 87 2.31 -15.30 9.61
N ASN A 88 1.14 -14.74 9.27
CA ASN A 88 0.31 -13.88 10.13
C ASN A 88 0.97 -12.58 10.61
N LEU A 89 2.09 -12.20 9.99
CA LEU A 89 2.81 -10.97 10.34
C LEU A 89 2.82 -10.03 9.14
N LEU A 90 2.53 -8.75 9.42
CA LEU A 90 2.62 -7.69 8.42
C LEU A 90 4.07 -7.56 7.94
N ARG A 91 4.27 -7.51 6.62
CA ARG A 91 5.58 -7.34 6.00
C ARG A 91 5.70 -5.95 5.43
N ALA A 92 5.22 -5.75 4.22
CA ALA A 92 5.39 -4.49 3.49
C ALA A 92 4.09 -4.11 2.79
N ALA A 93 3.83 -2.80 2.73
CA ALA A 93 2.83 -2.27 1.82
C ALA A 93 3.38 -2.26 0.38
N GLU A 94 2.58 -2.76 -0.56
CA GLU A 94 2.85 -2.64 -1.99
C GLU A 94 2.71 -1.17 -2.44
N PRO A 95 3.45 -0.74 -3.47
CA PRO A 95 3.30 0.62 -4.02
C PRO A 95 1.85 0.93 -4.40
N GLY A 96 1.43 2.17 -4.13
CA GLY A 96 0.05 2.60 -4.37
C GLY A 96 -0.22 4.00 -3.82
N SER A 97 -1.47 4.46 -3.90
CA SER A 97 -1.90 5.72 -3.27
C SER A 97 -3.30 5.64 -2.66
N MET A 98 -3.50 6.34 -1.55
CA MET A 98 -4.81 6.56 -0.93
C MET A 98 -5.15 8.05 -0.89
N GLN A 99 -6.32 8.43 -1.42
CA GLN A 99 -6.81 9.81 -1.34
C GLN A 99 -7.20 10.15 0.10
N LEU A 100 -6.88 11.37 0.51
CA LEU A 100 -7.09 11.88 1.86
C LEU A 100 -8.19 12.94 1.86
N ILE A 101 -9.10 12.84 2.83
CA ILE A 101 -10.15 13.83 3.07
C ILE A 101 -9.80 14.60 4.34
N GLY A 102 -9.53 15.90 4.19
CA GLY A 102 -9.26 16.79 5.31
C GLY A 102 -10.39 16.82 6.34
N GLN A 103 -10.02 16.77 7.61
CA GLN A 103 -10.94 16.83 8.75
C GLN A 103 -10.73 18.15 9.49
N GLY A 104 -11.81 18.92 9.65
CA GLY A 104 -11.79 20.20 10.35
C GLY A 104 -11.23 21.36 9.52
N THR A 105 -11.07 22.51 10.17
CA THR A 105 -10.57 23.74 9.56
C THR A 105 -9.27 24.15 10.23
N ALA A 106 -8.24 24.36 9.42
CA ALA A 106 -6.96 24.91 9.86
C ALA A 106 -6.69 26.20 9.07
N SER A 107 -6.23 27.24 9.77
CA SER A 107 -5.80 28.49 9.11
C SER A 107 -4.46 28.24 8.43
N LEU A 108 -4.50 27.91 7.14
CA LEU A 108 -3.31 27.62 6.33
C LEU A 108 -3.05 28.73 5.30
N PRO A 109 -1.78 28.95 4.91
CA PRO A 109 -1.45 29.76 3.74
C PRO A 109 -2.20 29.28 2.50
N ALA A 110 -2.60 30.21 1.63
CA ALA A 110 -3.48 29.94 0.48
C ALA A 110 -3.03 28.76 -0.39
N ARG A 111 -1.72 28.64 -0.66
CA ARG A 111 -1.17 27.52 -1.44
C ARG A 111 -1.37 26.17 -0.76
N LEU A 112 -1.19 26.08 0.56
CA LEU A 112 -1.40 24.85 1.31
C LEU A 112 -2.89 24.53 1.46
N SER A 113 -3.72 25.56 1.68
CA SER A 113 -5.17 25.40 1.74
C SER A 113 -5.74 24.84 0.44
N ALA A 114 -5.20 25.26 -0.71
CA ALA A 114 -5.61 24.73 -2.01
C ALA A 114 -5.25 23.25 -2.20
N SER A 115 -4.10 22.82 -1.66
CA SER A 115 -3.67 21.42 -1.77
C SER A 115 -4.46 20.44 -0.89
N LEU A 116 -5.07 20.90 0.21
CA LEU A 116 -5.75 20.01 1.19
C LEU A 116 -6.86 19.13 0.57
N GLY A 117 -7.54 19.62 -0.46
CA GLY A 117 -8.63 18.88 -1.12
C GLY A 117 -8.17 17.80 -2.10
N GLN A 118 -6.87 17.68 -2.35
CA GLN A 118 -6.29 16.79 -3.36
C GLN A 118 -5.01 16.10 -2.86
N LEU A 119 -4.92 15.88 -1.54
CA LEU A 119 -3.80 15.16 -0.95
C LEU A 119 -3.97 13.65 -1.11
N VAL A 120 -2.85 12.99 -1.43
CA VAL A 120 -2.74 11.54 -1.45
C VAL A 120 -1.63 11.08 -0.51
N LEU A 121 -1.91 10.02 0.24
CA LEU A 121 -0.89 9.22 0.89
C LEU A 121 -0.34 8.25 -0.16
N GLU A 122 0.94 8.34 -0.48
CA GLU A 122 1.59 7.53 -1.51
C GLU A 122 2.59 6.58 -0.86
N LYS A 123 2.49 5.29 -1.20
CA LYS A 123 3.53 4.29 -0.97
C LYS A 123 4.38 4.22 -2.23
N THR A 124 5.62 4.69 -2.16
CA THR A 124 6.52 4.70 -3.32
C THR A 124 7.14 3.31 -3.56
N PRO A 125 7.49 2.97 -4.82
CA PRO A 125 8.48 1.94 -5.09
C PRO A 125 9.81 2.40 -4.48
N ARG A 126 10.46 1.55 -3.69
CA ARG A 126 11.61 1.88 -2.82
C ARG A 126 12.73 2.71 -3.50
N ASP A 127 13.48 3.44 -2.66
CA ASP A 127 14.65 4.31 -2.93
C ASP A 127 14.44 5.83 -3.03
N VAL A 128 13.45 6.36 -2.29
CA VAL A 128 13.44 7.78 -1.93
C VAL A 128 13.19 7.85 -0.43
N SER A 129 13.94 8.67 0.30
CA SER A 129 13.79 8.82 1.76
C SER A 129 12.32 9.01 2.13
N GLY A 130 11.77 8.06 2.89
CA GLY A 130 10.35 7.96 3.22
C GLY A 130 9.65 6.87 2.39
N ASP A 131 9.38 5.73 3.03
CA ASP A 131 8.65 4.61 2.43
C ASP A 131 7.21 5.03 2.05
N MET A 132 6.68 6.03 2.76
CA MET A 132 5.35 6.60 2.60
C MET A 132 5.39 8.12 2.73
N ILE A 133 4.67 8.83 1.86
CA ILE A 133 4.71 10.29 1.75
C ILE A 133 3.31 10.86 1.50
N VAL A 134 3.08 12.10 1.92
CA VAL A 134 1.86 12.85 1.56
C VAL A 134 2.19 13.83 0.44
N ARG A 135 1.39 13.84 -0.62
CA ARG A 135 1.62 14.67 -1.81
C ARG A 135 0.34 15.28 -2.33
N ASP A 136 0.51 16.41 -3.03
CA ASP A 136 -0.53 17.00 -3.86
C ASP A 136 -0.66 16.21 -5.18
N GLU A 137 -1.85 15.71 -5.48
CA GLU A 137 -2.14 14.93 -6.69
C GLU A 137 -1.82 15.69 -7.99
N ALA A 138 -2.07 16.99 -8.04
CA ALA A 138 -1.80 17.81 -9.23
C ALA A 138 -0.29 17.84 -9.55
N GLN A 139 0.56 17.83 -8.50
CA GLN A 139 2.01 17.78 -8.69
C GLN A 139 2.49 16.40 -9.15
N ARG A 140 1.77 15.32 -8.84
CA ARG A 140 2.11 13.95 -9.25
C ARG A 140 2.04 13.80 -10.77
N CYS A 141 0.97 14.29 -11.40
CA CYS A 141 0.80 14.24 -12.85
C CYS A 141 1.87 15.04 -13.60
N ASN A 142 2.30 16.19 -13.07
CA ASN A 142 3.32 17.03 -13.70
C ASN A 142 4.68 16.31 -13.75
N ARG A 143 5.06 15.60 -12.67
CA ARG A 143 6.34 14.88 -12.60
C ARG A 143 6.40 13.67 -13.53
N SER A 144 5.29 12.96 -13.72
CA SER A 144 5.24 11.82 -14.66
C SER A 144 5.50 12.23 -16.11
N ARG A 145 5.19 13.47 -16.49
CA ARG A 145 5.48 14.02 -17.83
C ARG A 145 6.93 14.47 -18.01
N SER A 146 7.67 14.68 -16.92
CA SER A 146 9.06 15.13 -16.97
C SER A 146 10.05 13.99 -17.19
N HIS A 147 9.64 12.73 -17.03
CA HIS A 147 10.48 11.54 -17.20
C HIS A 147 10.23 10.79 -18.52
N SER A 148 9.47 11.39 -19.44
CA SER A 148 9.23 10.88 -20.79
C SER A 148 9.96 11.71 -21.84
N TRP A 149 11.29 11.75 -21.79
CA TRP A 149 12.17 12.29 -22.83
C TRP A 149 13.47 11.51 -22.84
#